data_AF-A0A238Y1M8-F1
#
_entry.id   AF-A0A238Y1M8-F1
#
_cell.length_a   1.000
_cell.length_b   1.000
_cell.length_c   1.000
_cell.angle_alpha   90.00
_cell.angle_beta   90.00
_cell.angle_gamma   90.00
#
_symmetry.space_group_name_H-M   'P 1'
#
loop_
_entity.id
_entity.type
_entity.pdbx_description
1 polymer ?
#
loop_
_entity_poly.entity_id
_entity_poly.type
_entity_poly.pdbx_seq_one_letter_code
_entity_poly.pdbx_strand_id
1 'polypeptide(L)'
;MIWIERDDMRLFIAAVAGSLVLAGCATTQQQQKEPQIQRISAEELEKLMPQPAPFITYDELVRISKAGTSPDEIIVKIKESNSRYDLTPSKALELSRQGVSAKVLDYMYSSREQALRDGFAEELNKRERNKIVEQEKLRREYQWRYRDPYWGMGFGSYWGRGYYGPRWGWY
;
A
#
# COMPACT_ATOMS: atom_id res chain seq x y z
N MET A 1 27.91 1.72 -68.50
CA MET A 1 28.65 0.70 -67.73
C MET A 1 29.54 1.47 -66.76
N ILE A 2 29.05 1.75 -65.56
CA ILE A 2 29.76 2.58 -64.57
C ILE A 2 30.68 1.62 -63.80
N TRP A 3 32.00 1.73 -64.02
CA TRP A 3 33.01 1.01 -63.27
C TRP A 3 33.20 1.72 -61.93
N ILE A 4 32.62 1.19 -60.87
CA ILE A 4 32.88 1.60 -59.49
C ILE A 4 34.16 0.90 -59.04
N GLU A 5 35.19 1.69 -58.78
CA GLU A 5 36.47 1.21 -58.27
C GLU A 5 36.26 0.55 -56.90
N ARG A 6 36.96 -0.56 -56.63
CA ARG A 6 36.74 -1.41 -55.45
C ARG A 6 36.91 -0.64 -54.13
N ASP A 7 37.72 0.42 -54.16
CA ASP A 7 37.99 1.27 -53.00
C ASP A 7 36.90 2.35 -52.80
N ASP A 8 36.26 2.84 -53.86
CA ASP A 8 35.09 3.70 -53.76
C ASP A 8 33.89 2.95 -53.19
N MET A 9 33.72 1.68 -53.56
CA MET A 9 32.69 0.81 -53.00
C MET A 9 32.91 0.56 -51.50
N ARG A 10 34.18 0.41 -51.07
CA ARG A 10 34.53 0.25 -49.66
C ARG A 10 34.32 1.53 -48.85
N LEU A 11 34.67 2.68 -49.42
CA LEU A 11 34.41 3.99 -48.82
C LEU A 11 32.91 4.27 -48.70
N PHE A 12 32.12 3.92 -49.72
CA PHE A 12 30.65 4.02 -49.66
C PHE A 12 30.07 3.07 -48.61
N ILE A 13 30.51 1.81 -48.55
CA ILE A 13 30.03 0.85 -47.55
C ILE A 13 30.40 1.31 -46.13
N ALA A 14 31.62 1.84 -45.92
CA ALA A 14 32.04 2.38 -44.63
C ALA A 14 31.24 3.63 -44.23
N ALA A 15 30.95 4.51 -45.17
CA ALA A 15 30.12 5.70 -44.93
C ALA A 15 28.65 5.33 -44.61
N VAL A 16 28.09 4.36 -45.32
CA VAL A 16 26.72 3.86 -45.07
C VAL A 16 26.65 3.10 -43.74
N ALA A 17 27.64 2.26 -43.42
CA ALA A 17 27.73 1.56 -42.14
C ALA A 17 27.91 2.52 -40.96
N GLY A 18 28.74 3.56 -41.10
CA GLY A 18 28.89 4.61 -40.08
C GLY A 18 27.60 5.40 -39.84
N SER A 19 26.84 5.66 -40.92
CA SER A 19 25.54 6.34 -40.83
C SER A 19 24.46 5.49 -40.14
N LEU A 20 24.50 4.17 -40.32
CA LEU A 20 23.61 3.21 -39.65
C LEU A 20 23.87 3.09 -38.14
N VAL A 21 25.12 3.24 -37.68
CA VAL A 21 25.48 3.18 -36.25
C VAL A 21 25.00 4.43 -35.50
N LEU A 22 25.02 5.61 -36.14
CA LEU A 22 24.54 6.86 -35.54
C LEU A 22 22.99 6.95 -35.47
N ALA A 23 22.27 6.21 -36.31
CA ALA A 23 20.80 6.13 -36.26
C ALA A 23 20.27 5.36 -35.03
N GLY A 24 21.12 4.58 -34.34
CA GLY A 24 20.76 3.83 -33.13
C GLY A 24 20.63 4.69 -31.86
N CYS A 25 21.21 5.90 -31.82
CA CYS A 25 21.18 6.75 -30.64
C CYS A 25 19.96 7.68 -30.53
N ALA A 26 19.08 7.72 -31.53
CA ALA A 26 17.82 8.49 -31.50
C ALA A 26 16.58 7.62 -31.26
N THR A 27 16.73 6.33 -30.91
CA THR A 27 15.60 5.44 -30.62
C THR A 27 15.23 5.44 -29.13
N THR A 28 15.08 6.63 -28.55
CA THR A 28 14.45 6.78 -27.23
C THR A 28 13.77 8.13 -27.12
N GLN A 29 12.87 8.43 -28.06
CA GLN A 29 11.87 9.46 -27.84
C GLN A 29 10.47 8.87 -27.97
N GLN A 30 9.99 8.42 -26.80
CA GLN A 30 8.70 8.88 -26.29
C GLN A 30 7.55 8.89 -27.31
N GLN A 31 7.19 7.72 -27.79
CA GLN A 31 5.77 7.40 -27.90
C GLN A 31 5.23 7.05 -26.49
N GLN A 32 5.49 7.94 -25.53
CA GLN A 32 4.56 8.19 -24.44
C GLN A 32 3.34 8.84 -25.09
N LYS A 33 2.56 8.00 -25.77
CA LYS A 33 1.14 8.22 -25.90
C LYS A 33 0.69 8.38 -24.45
N GLU A 34 0.40 9.61 -24.04
CA GLU A 34 -0.21 9.88 -22.74
C GLU A 34 -1.23 8.78 -22.49
N PRO A 35 -1.17 8.07 -21.34
CA PRO A 35 -2.13 7.02 -21.08
C PRO A 35 -3.50 7.68 -21.17
N GLN A 36 -4.23 7.41 -22.25
CA GLN A 36 -5.53 8.02 -22.47
C GLN A 36 -6.40 7.52 -21.32
N ILE A 37 -6.65 8.39 -20.35
CA ILE A 37 -7.47 8.09 -19.19
C ILE A 37 -8.87 7.87 -19.75
N GLN A 38 -9.22 6.61 -19.99
CA GLN A 38 -10.58 6.21 -20.36
C GLN A 38 -11.48 6.61 -19.19
N ARG A 39 -12.22 7.70 -19.36
CA ARG A 39 -13.22 8.13 -18.39
C ARG A 39 -14.36 7.14 -18.52
N ILE A 40 -14.47 6.24 -17.55
CA ILE A 40 -15.62 5.37 -17.35
C ILE A 40 -16.87 6.27 -17.40
N SER A 41 -17.87 5.90 -18.21
CA SER A 41 -19.13 6.64 -18.26
C SER A 41 -19.78 6.61 -16.87
N ALA A 42 -20.55 7.64 -16.50
CA ALA A 42 -21.17 7.71 -15.18
C ALA A 42 -21.99 6.44 -14.85
N GLU A 43 -22.59 5.81 -15.86
CA GLU A 43 -23.39 4.59 -15.75
C GLU A 43 -22.57 3.32 -15.48
N GLU A 44 -21.37 3.18 -16.08
CA GLU A 44 -20.46 2.09 -15.75
C GLU A 44 -19.81 2.28 -14.38
N LEU A 45 -19.59 3.54 -13.98
CA LEU A 45 -19.10 3.89 -12.65
C LEU A 45 -20.13 3.53 -11.58
N GLU A 46 -21.42 3.83 -11.78
CA GLU A 46 -22.50 3.46 -10.86
C GLU A 46 -22.64 1.94 -10.68
N LYS A 47 -22.34 1.15 -11.71
CA LYS A 47 -22.36 -0.32 -11.65
C LYS A 47 -21.14 -0.92 -10.94
N LEU A 48 -20.03 -0.19 -10.92
CA LEU A 48 -18.80 -0.52 -10.21
C LEU A 48 -18.75 0.07 -8.80
N MET A 49 -19.57 1.08 -8.52
CA MET A 49 -19.74 1.63 -7.19
C MET A 49 -20.40 0.56 -6.32
N PRO A 50 -19.81 0.24 -5.15
CA PRO A 50 -20.48 -0.60 -4.19
C PRO A 50 -21.80 0.09 -3.84
N GLN A 51 -22.93 -0.63 -4.02
CA GLN A 51 -24.21 -0.11 -3.53
C GLN A 51 -24.03 0.26 -2.06
N PRO A 52 -24.57 1.41 -1.62
CA PRO A 52 -24.45 1.81 -0.23
C PRO A 52 -24.95 0.65 0.62
N ALA A 53 -24.04 0.05 1.40
CA ALA A 53 -24.41 -1.03 2.31
C ALA A 53 -25.63 -0.54 3.10
N PRO A 54 -26.70 -1.33 3.22
CA PRO A 54 -27.97 -0.86 3.75
C PRO A 54 -27.81 -0.48 5.22
N PHE A 55 -27.37 0.74 5.52
CA PHE A 55 -27.13 1.20 6.88
C PHE A 55 -28.48 1.37 7.57
N ILE A 56 -28.68 0.64 8.66
CA ILE A 56 -29.89 0.76 9.45
C ILE A 56 -29.72 1.99 10.35
N THR A 57 -30.57 3.01 10.15
CA THR A 57 -30.55 4.20 10.99
C THR A 57 -31.19 3.93 12.35
N TYR A 58 -30.96 4.81 13.33
CA TYR A 58 -31.61 4.71 14.64
C TYR A 58 -33.14 4.76 14.53
N ASP A 59 -33.68 5.62 13.65
CA ASP A 59 -35.12 5.75 13.43
C ASP A 59 -35.70 4.47 12.82
N GLU A 60 -34.96 3.85 11.90
CA GLU A 60 -35.35 2.57 11.32
C GLU A 60 -35.36 1.46 12.35
N LEU A 61 -34.35 1.42 13.23
CA LEU A 61 -34.26 0.52 14.38
C LEU A 61 -35.49 0.63 15.30
N VAL A 62 -35.91 1.85 15.61
CA VAL A 62 -37.11 2.11 16.41
C VAL A 62 -38.36 1.67 15.66
N ARG A 63 -38.44 1.92 14.36
CA ARG A 63 -39.57 1.52 13.51
C ARG A 63 -39.76 0.01 13.49
N ILE A 64 -38.70 -0.75 13.21
CA ILE A 64 -38.76 -2.22 13.17
C ILE A 64 -38.99 -2.83 14.56
N SER A 65 -38.46 -2.21 15.62
CA SER A 65 -38.73 -2.65 17.00
C SER A 65 -40.20 -2.44 17.38
N LYS A 66 -40.78 -1.29 17.01
CA LYS A 66 -42.21 -1.00 17.22
C LYS A 66 -43.13 -1.87 16.35
N ALA A 67 -42.66 -2.28 15.17
CA ALA A 67 -43.37 -3.22 14.30
C ALA A 67 -43.42 -4.64 14.87
N GLY A 68 -42.77 -4.92 16.01
CA GLY A 68 -42.79 -6.22 16.67
C GLY A 68 -41.80 -7.23 16.08
N THR A 69 -40.83 -6.78 15.29
CA THR A 69 -39.74 -7.66 14.82
C THR A 69 -38.98 -8.23 16.02
N SER A 70 -38.62 -9.52 15.96
CA SER A 70 -37.94 -10.16 17.09
C SER A 70 -36.54 -9.54 17.31
N PRO A 71 -36.06 -9.46 18.56
CA PRO A 71 -34.72 -8.94 18.85
C PRO A 71 -33.61 -9.65 18.06
N ASP A 72 -33.75 -10.95 17.83
CA ASP A 72 -32.78 -11.77 17.10
C ASP A 72 -32.76 -11.45 15.60
N GLU A 73 -33.91 -11.24 14.97
CA GLU A 73 -34.00 -10.79 13.58
C GLU A 73 -33.40 -9.39 13.40
N ILE A 74 -33.63 -8.49 14.36
CA ILE A 74 -33.03 -7.14 14.34
C ILE A 74 -31.51 -7.26 14.40
N ILE A 75 -30.96 -8.12 15.26
CA ILE A 75 -29.51 -8.37 15.36
C ILE A 75 -28.94 -8.93 14.06
N VAL A 76 -29.64 -9.86 13.40
CA VAL A 76 -29.23 -10.39 12.10
C VAL A 76 -29.17 -9.27 11.06
N LYS A 77 -30.20 -8.42 10.98
CA LYS A 77 -30.21 -7.26 10.08
C LYS A 77 -29.08 -6.27 10.37
N ILE A 78 -28.75 -6.04 11.64
CA ILE A 78 -27.59 -5.21 12.02
C ILE A 78 -26.27 -5.83 11.54
N LYS A 79 -26.12 -7.16 11.65
CA LYS A 79 -24.94 -7.88 11.16
C LYS A 79 -24.80 -7.79 9.65
N GLU A 80 -25.89 -8.05 8.92
CA GLU A 80 -25.92 -8.01 7.45
C GLU A 80 -25.63 -6.62 6.90
N SER A 81 -26.14 -5.58 7.56
CA SER A 81 -25.87 -4.20 7.18
C SER A 81 -24.47 -3.71 7.53
N ASN A 82 -23.73 -4.44 8.38
CA ASN A 82 -22.45 -4.02 8.95
C ASN A 82 -22.53 -2.60 9.56
N SER A 83 -23.69 -2.25 10.11
CA SER A 83 -23.96 -0.91 10.62
C SER A 83 -23.18 -0.68 11.92
N ARG A 84 -22.38 0.37 11.96
CA ARG A 84 -21.64 0.80 13.15
C ARG A 84 -22.36 1.94 13.84
N TYR A 85 -22.59 1.81 15.14
CA TYR A 85 -23.29 2.80 15.94
C TYR A 85 -22.36 3.40 16.98
N ASP A 86 -22.37 4.73 17.08
CA ASP A 86 -21.79 5.41 18.24
C ASP A 86 -22.85 5.56 19.32
N LEU A 87 -22.98 4.51 20.12
CA LEU A 87 -24.01 4.41 21.14
C LEU A 87 -23.52 5.05 22.45
N THR A 88 -23.85 6.33 22.67
CA THR A 88 -23.64 6.98 23.97
C THR A 88 -24.65 6.43 25.00
N PRO A 89 -24.31 6.41 26.31
CA PRO A 89 -25.23 5.92 27.35
C PRO A 89 -26.59 6.63 27.33
N SER A 90 -26.60 7.94 27.07
CA SER A 90 -27.83 8.73 26.93
C SER A 90 -28.68 8.28 25.75
N LYS A 91 -28.06 7.95 24.60
CA LYS A 91 -28.78 7.48 23.41
C LYS A 91 -29.31 6.06 23.59
N ALA A 92 -28.56 5.17 24.25
CA ALA A 92 -29.04 3.84 24.61
C ALA A 92 -30.32 3.91 25.47
N LEU A 93 -30.36 4.83 26.43
CA LEU A 93 -31.54 5.04 27.27
C LEU A 93 -32.73 5.58 26.46
N GLU A 94 -32.49 6.50 25.52
CA GLU A 94 -33.52 7.02 24.62
C GLU A 94 -34.13 5.91 23.75
N LEU A 95 -33.29 5.07 23.14
CA LEU A 95 -33.72 3.94 22.31
C LEU A 95 -34.48 2.90 23.13
N SER A 96 -34.04 2.62 24.35
CA SER A 96 -34.75 1.74 25.28
C SER A 96 -36.16 2.27 25.59
N ARG A 97 -36.29 3.58 25.86
CA ARG A 97 -37.60 4.24 26.07
C ARG A 97 -38.49 4.20 24.82
N GLN A 98 -37.89 4.18 23.63
CA GLN A 98 -38.61 4.10 22.35
C GLN A 98 -39.04 2.67 21.99
N GLY A 99 -38.73 1.68 22.82
CA GLY A 99 -39.16 0.29 22.66
C GLY A 99 -38.13 -0.62 22.00
N VAL A 100 -36.86 -0.20 21.91
CA VAL A 100 -35.76 -1.08 21.47
C VAL A 100 -35.41 -2.04 22.61
N SER A 101 -35.37 -3.34 22.30
CA SER A 101 -35.07 -4.37 23.30
C SER A 101 -33.65 -4.24 23.86
N ALA A 102 -33.46 -4.57 25.14
CA ALA A 102 -32.15 -4.56 25.79
C ALA A 102 -31.13 -5.46 25.07
N LYS A 103 -31.57 -6.63 24.58
CA LYS A 103 -30.73 -7.58 23.83
C LYS A 103 -30.11 -6.97 22.58
N VAL A 104 -30.86 -6.14 21.85
CA VAL A 104 -30.34 -5.42 20.66
C VAL A 104 -29.32 -4.38 21.08
N LEU A 105 -29.59 -3.62 22.15
CA LEU A 105 -28.68 -2.60 22.66
C LEU A 105 -27.36 -3.20 23.16
N ASP A 106 -27.40 -4.33 23.86
CA ASP A 106 -26.22 -5.08 24.31
C ASP A 106 -25.38 -5.57 23.13
N TYR A 107 -26.04 -6.05 22.07
CA TYR A 107 -25.37 -6.43 20.84
C TYR A 107 -24.68 -5.22 20.17
N MET A 108 -25.33 -4.07 20.12
CA MET A 108 -24.73 -2.84 19.57
C MET A 108 -23.48 -2.42 20.37
N TYR A 109 -23.52 -2.51 21.70
CA TYR A 109 -22.38 -2.22 22.56
C TYR A 109 -21.21 -3.19 22.33
N SER A 110 -21.49 -4.50 22.40
CA SER A 110 -20.47 -5.53 22.20
C SER A 110 -19.83 -5.46 20.81
N SER A 111 -20.63 -5.23 19.76
CA SER A 111 -20.14 -5.06 18.39
C SER A 111 -19.19 -3.86 18.25
N ARG A 112 -19.53 -2.72 18.86
CA ARG A 112 -18.66 -1.53 18.89
C ARG A 112 -17.35 -1.81 19.62
N GLU A 113 -17.39 -2.46 20.77
CA GLU A 113 -16.18 -2.82 21.52
C GLU A 113 -15.27 -3.76 20.74
N GLN A 114 -15.83 -4.75 20.05
CA GLN A 114 -15.08 -5.65 19.17
C GLN A 114 -14.41 -4.86 18.06
N ALA A 115 -15.15 -3.99 17.36
CA ALA A 115 -14.60 -3.18 16.29
C ALA A 115 -13.45 -2.25 16.76
N LEU A 116 -13.53 -1.73 17.99
CA LEU A 116 -12.44 -0.94 18.59
C LEU A 116 -11.21 -1.81 18.85
N ARG A 117 -11.39 -2.99 19.45
CA ARG A 117 -10.30 -3.95 19.72
C ARG A 117 -9.61 -4.38 18.44
N ASP A 118 -10.37 -4.68 17.40
CA ASP A 118 -9.85 -5.08 16.09
C ASP A 118 -9.06 -3.93 15.45
N GLY A 119 -9.55 -2.69 15.56
CA GLY A 119 -8.81 -1.51 15.10
C GLY A 119 -7.46 -1.32 15.81
N PHE A 120 -7.39 -1.56 17.12
CA PHE A 120 -6.12 -1.53 17.85
C PHE A 120 -5.18 -2.66 17.41
N ALA A 121 -5.71 -3.87 17.21
CA ALA A 121 -4.91 -5.01 16.75
C ALA A 121 -4.35 -4.76 15.34
N GLU A 122 -5.16 -4.20 14.45
CA GLU A 122 -4.73 -3.86 13.09
C GLU A 122 -3.63 -2.79 13.09
N GLU A 123 -3.78 -1.74 13.89
CA GLU A 123 -2.78 -0.68 14.02
C GLU A 123 -1.46 -1.21 14.63
N LEU A 124 -1.53 -2.11 15.61
CA LEU A 124 -0.35 -2.76 16.17
C LEU A 124 0.37 -3.61 15.11
N ASN A 125 -0.38 -4.48 14.42
CA ASN A 125 0.15 -5.32 13.34
C ASN A 125 0.77 -4.49 12.22
N LYS A 126 0.15 -3.36 11.87
CA LYS A 126 0.67 -2.43 10.86
C LYS A 126 1.99 -1.82 11.31
N ARG A 127 2.10 -1.38 12.56
CA ARG A 127 3.35 -0.84 13.12
C ARG A 127 4.46 -1.88 13.17
N GLU A 128 4.14 -3.10 13.59
CA GLU A 128 5.10 -4.20 13.62
C GLU A 128 5.62 -4.53 12.22
N ARG A 129 4.72 -4.64 11.23
CA ARG A 129 5.11 -4.85 9.83
C ARG A 129 6.00 -3.72 9.32
N ASN A 130 5.68 -2.47 9.61
CA ASN A 130 6.49 -1.32 9.20
C ASN A 130 7.91 -1.39 9.80
N LYS A 131 8.04 -1.75 11.08
CA LYS A 131 9.35 -1.95 11.73
C LYS A 131 10.17 -3.04 11.07
N ILE A 132 9.54 -4.18 10.75
CA ILE A 132 10.21 -5.29 10.06
C ILE A 132 10.69 -4.83 8.67
N VAL A 133 9.83 -4.16 7.91
CA VAL A 133 10.19 -3.63 6.58
C VAL A 133 11.33 -2.61 6.67
N GLU A 134 11.33 -1.73 7.68
CA GLU A 134 12.44 -0.79 7.91
C GLU A 134 13.74 -1.49 8.26
N GLN A 135 13.70 -2.48 9.16
CA GLN A 135 14.87 -3.28 9.52
C GLN A 135 15.42 -4.06 8.32
N GLU A 136 14.55 -4.62 7.48
CA GLU A 136 14.96 -5.29 6.25
C GLU A 136 15.57 -4.33 5.24
N LYS A 137 15.01 -3.13 5.08
CA LYS A 137 15.58 -2.07 4.24
C LYS A 137 16.97 -1.66 4.72
N LEU A 138 17.12 -1.40 6.03
CA LEU A 138 18.42 -1.08 6.64
C LEU A 138 19.42 -2.21 6.44
N ARG A 139 19.03 -3.46 6.73
CA ARG A 139 19.89 -4.63 6.52
C ARG A 139 20.33 -4.76 5.07
N ARG A 140 19.42 -4.54 4.13
CA ARG A 140 19.71 -4.57 2.69
C ARG A 140 20.67 -3.45 2.30
N GLU A 141 20.46 -2.24 2.80
CA GLU A 141 21.37 -1.12 2.59
C GLU A 141 22.77 -1.42 3.14
N TYR A 142 22.88 -1.93 4.37
CA TYR A 142 24.14 -2.38 4.95
C TYR A 142 24.82 -3.46 4.09
N GLN A 143 24.07 -4.45 3.61
CA GLN A 143 24.61 -5.49 2.72
C GLN A 143 25.08 -4.91 1.38
N TRP A 144 24.37 -3.95 0.81
CA TRP A 144 24.80 -3.25 -0.41
C TRP A 144 26.07 -2.43 -0.18
N ARG A 145 26.15 -1.67 0.91
CA ARG A 145 27.36 -0.92 1.32
C ARG A 145 28.56 -1.83 1.53
N TYR A 146 28.37 -3.02 2.10
CA TYR A 146 29.43 -4.00 2.31
C TYR A 146 29.85 -4.76 1.03
N ARG A 147 28.95 -4.89 0.05
CA ARG A 147 29.21 -5.55 -1.24
C ARG A 147 29.88 -4.62 -2.27
N ASP A 148 29.91 -3.31 -2.01
CA ASP A 148 30.62 -2.34 -2.84
C ASP A 148 32.15 -2.59 -2.77
N PRO A 149 32.83 -2.87 -3.89
CA PRO A 149 34.27 -3.12 -3.93
C PRO A 149 35.12 -1.97 -3.36
N TYR A 150 34.59 -0.75 -3.32
CA TYR A 150 35.29 0.45 -2.82
C TYR A 150 35.02 0.73 -1.34
N TRP A 151 34.02 0.08 -0.70
CA TRP A 151 33.71 0.22 0.73
C TRP A 151 33.89 -1.06 1.56
N GLY A 152 33.89 -2.24 0.94
CA GLY A 152 33.79 -3.54 1.64
C GLY A 152 35.08 -4.33 1.87
N MET A 153 36.18 -4.04 1.17
CA MET A 153 37.41 -4.84 1.29
C MET A 153 38.61 -4.12 0.64
N GLY A 154 39.15 -3.06 1.26
CA GLY A 154 40.36 -2.44 0.67
C GLY A 154 40.87 -1.11 1.22
N PHE A 155 40.14 -0.39 2.07
CA PHE A 155 40.62 0.88 2.63
C PHE A 155 41.20 0.75 4.05
N GLY A 156 41.91 -0.35 4.31
CA GLY A 156 42.53 -0.65 5.61
C GLY A 156 44.03 -0.88 5.60
N SER A 157 44.71 -0.83 4.45
CA SER A 157 46.13 -1.26 4.38
C SER A 157 47.15 -0.17 4.03
N TYR A 158 46.77 1.11 3.92
CA TYR A 158 47.75 2.16 3.56
C TYR A 158 47.95 3.30 4.57
N TRP A 159 47.14 3.39 5.63
CA TRP A 159 47.26 4.49 6.62
C TRP A 159 47.24 4.02 8.10
N GLY A 160 47.41 2.72 8.36
CA GLY A 160 47.38 2.14 9.71
C GLY A 160 48.74 1.67 10.26
N ARG A 161 49.86 2.07 9.65
CA ARG A 161 51.21 1.73 10.12
C ARG A 161 51.92 2.98 10.65
N GLY A 162 51.44 3.50 11.78
CA GLY A 162 52.04 4.68 12.40
C GLY A 162 51.70 4.80 13.88
N TYR A 163 52.59 4.27 14.73
CA TYR A 163 53.00 4.75 16.06
C TYR A 163 51.95 5.19 17.11
N TYR A 164 52.22 4.79 18.38
CA TYR A 164 51.50 5.04 19.67
C TYR A 164 50.38 4.01 19.98
N GLY A 165 50.41 3.09 20.96
CA GLY A 165 51.07 2.88 22.26
C GLY A 165 50.02 2.23 23.24
N PRO A 166 50.27 1.86 24.51
CA PRO A 166 51.37 1.11 25.14
C PRO A 166 50.97 -0.34 25.54
N ARG A 167 52.00 -1.19 25.63
CA ARG A 167 51.98 -2.58 26.09
C ARG A 167 51.71 -2.67 27.59
N TRP A 168 50.57 -3.20 28.00
CA TRP A 168 50.32 -3.64 29.38
C TRP A 168 50.57 -5.15 29.47
N GLY A 169 51.70 -5.52 30.06
CA GLY A 169 51.97 -6.88 30.50
C GLY A 169 51.70 -6.99 31.99
N TRP A 170 51.02 -8.07 32.41
CA TRP A 170 51.01 -8.57 33.78
C TRP A 170 50.87 -10.10 33.74
N TYR A 171 51.85 -10.75 34.38
CA TYR A 171 52.03 -12.15 34.81
C TYR A 171 51.70 -13.30 33.85
#